data_AF-A0A9E0CHA6-F1
#
_entry.id   AF-A0A9E0CHA6-F1
#
_cell.length_a   1.000
_cell.length_b   1.000
_cell.length_c   1.000
_cell.angle_alpha   90.00
_cell.angle_beta   90.00
_cell.angle_gamma   90.00
#
_symmetry.space_group_name_H-M   'P 1'
#
loop_
_entity.id
_entity.type
_entity.pdbx_description
1 polymer ?
#
loop_
_entity_poly.entity_id
_entity_poly.type
_entity_poly.pdbx_seq_one_letter_code
_entity_poly.pdbx_strand_id
1 'polypeptide(L)'
;MAKAFQKIYTQITQITKATCSVKATNVGYDELATVEGRLAQVVKIIDDEVTLQIFEGTEGIPTNAEVIFLGKAPSLKVSDQLAGRFFNAYGNPIDGGPIPEGEERQIGGPSVNPVRRKQPSELIATGISGIDLNNTLVTGQKIPFFADPDQPFNQVMATVALRAKADKIILGGMGMTNDDYLYYKNVFSNAGALDRIIIFMNTTEDPAVERLLVPDMALTAAEYFAVDKNEKVLVLLSDMTSYSDALAIVSNRMDQIPSKDSMPGSLYSDLAKIYEKAAQFPDGGSITIIAVTTLSGGDITHAVPDNTGYITEGQLFLRHDTTIGKVIVDPFRSLSRLKQLVQGKKTREDHPQVMNAAVRLYADAANARTKLENGFDLTDYDQRALDFAKDYSEYLLAIDVNLDTVEMLDTTWGLFSKHFRPQEVNMRMELVERYWKK
;
A
#
# COMPACT_ATOMS: atom_id res chain seq x y z
N MET A 1 14.70 36.21 7.56
CA MET A 1 15.93 35.64 8.18
C MET A 1 17.03 35.71 7.13
N ALA A 2 18.23 36.14 7.51
CA ALA A 2 19.38 36.22 6.59
C ALA A 2 19.67 34.84 6.00
N LYS A 3 19.67 34.71 4.66
CA LYS A 3 20.18 33.50 3.98
C LYS A 3 21.63 33.31 4.45
N ALA A 4 21.89 32.25 5.20
CA ALA A 4 23.25 31.82 5.49
C ALA A 4 24.02 31.69 4.16
N PHE A 5 25.30 32.03 4.15
CA PHE A 5 26.18 31.92 2.98
C PHE A 5 26.11 30.49 2.40
N GLN A 6 25.27 30.28 1.39
CA GLN A 6 25.26 29.05 0.60
C GLN A 6 26.46 29.10 -0.33
N LYS A 7 27.38 28.14 -0.18
CA LYS A 7 28.53 28.00 -1.09
C LYS A 7 27.98 27.60 -2.46
N ILE A 8 28.31 28.38 -3.48
CA ILE A 8 27.99 28.10 -4.88
C ILE A 8 29.23 27.47 -5.51
N TYR A 9 29.05 26.31 -6.12
CA TYR A 9 30.09 25.61 -6.85
C TYR A 9 29.77 25.73 -8.34
N THR A 10 30.71 26.22 -9.14
CA THR A 10 30.49 26.49 -10.57
C THR A 10 31.37 25.66 -11.48
N GLN A 11 32.05 24.63 -10.94
CA GLN A 11 32.98 23.82 -11.69
C GLN A 11 32.58 22.35 -11.61
N ILE A 12 31.75 21.94 -12.56
CA ILE A 12 31.37 20.53 -12.73
C ILE A 12 32.53 19.79 -13.41
N THR A 13 33.02 18.72 -12.77
CA THR A 13 34.15 17.91 -13.27
C THR A 13 33.71 16.93 -14.34
N GLN A 14 32.52 16.37 -14.20
CA GLN A 14 31.98 15.36 -15.11
C GLN A 14 30.47 15.47 -15.21
N ILE A 15 29.93 15.30 -16.43
CA ILE A 15 28.49 15.20 -16.69
C ILE A 15 28.25 13.88 -17.42
N THR A 16 27.35 13.06 -16.88
CA THR A 16 26.82 11.86 -17.54
C THR A 16 25.37 12.13 -17.96
N LYS A 17 24.62 11.11 -18.40
CA LYS A 17 23.20 11.26 -18.77
C LYS A 17 22.29 11.67 -17.60
N ALA A 18 22.68 11.39 -16.36
CA ALA A 18 21.82 11.57 -15.19
C ALA A 18 22.54 12.15 -13.97
N THR A 19 23.88 12.14 -13.98
CA THR A 19 24.69 12.61 -12.85
C THR A 19 25.64 13.72 -13.27
N CYS A 20 25.92 14.62 -12.33
CA CYS A 20 27.00 15.58 -12.43
C CYS A 20 27.93 15.41 -11.22
N SER A 21 29.24 15.41 -11.46
CA SER A 21 30.24 15.38 -10.40
C SER A 21 30.79 16.79 -10.17
N VAL A 22 30.94 17.17 -8.91
CA VAL A 22 31.49 18.46 -8.50
C VAL A 22 32.46 18.24 -7.33
N LYS A 23 33.50 19.08 -7.25
CA LYS A 23 34.37 19.08 -6.07
C LYS A 23 33.75 19.92 -4.96
N ALA A 24 33.32 19.29 -3.89
CA ALA A 24 32.68 19.96 -2.76
C ALA A 24 33.10 19.32 -1.43
N THR A 25 33.17 20.15 -0.40
CA THR A 25 33.56 19.75 0.96
C THR A 25 32.41 20.02 1.92
N ASN A 26 32.30 19.20 2.97
CA ASN A 26 31.23 19.28 3.97
C ASN A 26 29.82 19.10 3.39
N VAL A 27 29.68 18.08 2.53
CA VAL A 27 28.43 17.65 1.91
C VAL A 27 28.05 16.29 2.49
N GLY A 28 26.77 16.09 2.82
CA GLY A 28 26.21 14.84 3.32
C GLY A 28 25.73 13.91 2.21
N TYR A 29 25.72 12.61 2.48
CA TYR A 29 25.00 11.64 1.65
C TYR A 29 23.49 11.93 1.70
N ASP A 30 22.78 11.72 0.60
CA ASP A 30 21.36 12.06 0.40
C ASP A 30 20.99 13.55 0.53
N GLU A 31 21.98 14.43 0.65
CA GLU A 31 21.75 15.87 0.70
C GLU A 31 21.15 16.40 -0.61
N LEU A 32 20.15 17.26 -0.51
CA LEU A 32 19.59 17.93 -1.68
C LEU A 32 20.49 19.08 -2.14
N ALA A 33 20.56 19.24 -3.45
CA ALA A 33 21.22 20.35 -4.11
C ALA A 33 20.37 20.88 -5.26
N THR A 34 20.76 22.05 -5.75
CA THR A 34 20.20 22.63 -6.97
C THR A 34 21.32 22.77 -7.97
N VAL A 35 21.13 22.26 -9.19
CA VAL A 35 22.08 22.35 -10.30
C VAL A 35 21.40 23.11 -11.44
N GLU A 36 21.86 24.33 -11.74
CA GLU A 36 21.24 25.20 -12.75
C GLU A 36 19.73 25.43 -12.50
N GLY A 37 19.32 25.51 -11.23
CA GLY A 37 17.91 25.65 -10.83
C GLY A 37 17.11 24.34 -10.81
N ARG A 38 17.69 23.21 -11.22
CA ARG A 38 17.07 21.88 -11.16
C ARG A 38 17.40 21.17 -9.86
N LEU A 39 16.44 20.44 -9.29
CA LEU A 39 16.68 19.66 -8.08
C LEU A 39 17.57 18.45 -8.35
N ALA A 40 18.52 18.23 -7.44
CA ALA A 40 19.46 17.13 -7.47
C ALA A 40 19.68 16.57 -6.07
N GLN A 41 20.19 15.35 -5.98
CA GLN A 41 20.52 14.68 -4.72
C GLN A 41 21.92 14.10 -4.76
N VAL A 42 22.63 14.14 -3.64
CA VAL A 42 23.95 13.55 -3.49
C VAL A 42 23.82 12.03 -3.38
N VAL A 43 24.38 11.33 -4.37
CA VAL A 43 24.27 9.86 -4.47
C VAL A 43 25.59 9.14 -4.25
N LYS A 44 26.71 9.87 -4.27
CA LYS A 44 28.04 9.32 -4.04
C LYS A 44 29.01 10.41 -3.59
N ILE A 45 29.84 10.09 -2.62
CA ILE A 45 30.92 10.97 -2.15
C ILE A 45 32.19 10.11 -2.09
N ILE A 46 33.22 10.50 -2.84
CA ILE A 46 34.57 9.95 -2.74
C ILE A 46 35.51 11.11 -2.47
N ASP A 47 36.10 11.14 -1.28
CA ASP A 47 36.94 12.26 -0.82
C ASP A 47 36.19 13.60 -0.99
N ASP A 48 36.71 14.50 -1.83
CA ASP A 48 36.10 15.80 -2.15
C ASP A 48 35.24 15.77 -3.42
N GLU A 49 35.14 14.62 -4.11
CA GLU A 49 34.33 14.47 -5.31
C GLU A 49 32.93 13.97 -4.96
N VAL A 50 31.94 14.82 -5.22
CA VAL A 50 30.53 14.56 -4.94
C VAL A 50 29.81 14.35 -6.27
N THR A 51 29.17 13.18 -6.43
CA THR A 51 28.29 12.90 -7.55
C THR A 51 26.85 13.20 -7.14
N LEU A 52 26.23 14.09 -7.89
CA LEU A 52 24.84 14.50 -7.77
C LEU A 52 24.03 13.84 -8.88
N GLN A 53 22.88 13.27 -8.52
CA GLN A 53 21.87 12.85 -9.48
C GLN A 53 20.89 14.00 -9.71
N ILE A 54 20.69 14.39 -10.96
CA ILE A 54 19.72 15.44 -11.32
C ILE A 54 18.40 14.79 -11.71
N PHE A 55 17.32 15.19 -11.04
CA PHE A 55 16.02 14.54 -11.18
C PHE A 55 15.42 14.72 -12.58
N GLU A 56 15.51 15.93 -13.12
CA GLU A 56 15.05 16.28 -14.47
C GLU A 56 16.02 15.83 -15.59
N GLY A 57 17.18 15.27 -15.23
CA GLY A 57 18.24 14.89 -16.17
C GLY A 57 19.23 16.03 -16.47
N THR A 58 20.31 15.68 -17.17
CA THR A 58 21.48 16.57 -17.38
C THR A 58 21.44 17.33 -18.72
N GLU A 59 20.39 17.16 -19.52
CA GLU A 59 20.30 17.80 -20.84
C GLU A 59 20.31 19.33 -20.73
N GLY A 60 21.25 19.95 -21.44
CA GLY A 60 21.41 21.41 -21.45
C GLY A 60 22.15 22.00 -20.24
N ILE A 61 22.68 21.19 -19.33
CA ILE A 61 23.48 21.68 -18.20
C ILE A 61 24.92 21.95 -18.68
N PRO A 62 25.42 23.19 -18.60
CA PRO A 62 26.79 23.49 -18.97
C PRO A 62 27.76 23.12 -17.84
N THR A 63 29.05 22.97 -18.15
CA THR A 63 30.07 22.62 -17.15
C THR A 63 30.32 23.71 -16.11
N ASN A 64 29.93 24.95 -16.42
CA ASN A 64 29.97 26.09 -15.50
C ASN A 64 28.66 26.31 -14.74
N ALA A 65 27.76 25.34 -14.76
CA ALA A 65 26.47 25.44 -14.09
C ALA A 65 26.62 25.65 -12.58
N GLU A 66 25.68 26.40 -12.01
CA GLU A 66 25.67 26.69 -10.58
C GLU A 66 25.12 25.49 -9.80
N VAL A 67 25.95 24.95 -8.91
CA VAL A 67 25.59 23.89 -7.95
C VAL A 67 25.52 24.49 -6.55
N ILE A 68 24.33 24.39 -5.94
CA ILE A 68 24.04 24.93 -4.62
C ILE A 68 23.55 23.79 -3.73
N PHE A 69 24.35 23.40 -2.75
CA PHE A 69 23.97 22.43 -1.73
C PHE A 69 23.03 23.08 -0.71
N LEU A 70 21.94 22.40 -0.39
CA LEU A 70 20.92 22.93 0.52
C LEU A 70 21.27 22.74 2.00
N GLY A 71 22.30 21.93 2.32
CA GLY A 71 22.78 21.67 3.67
C GLY A 71 21.89 20.71 4.47
N LYS A 72 20.88 20.10 3.83
CA LYS A 72 19.82 19.35 4.50
C LYS A 72 19.38 18.16 3.66
N ALA A 73 19.11 17.05 4.34
CA ALA A 73 18.32 15.95 3.78
C ALA A 73 16.88 16.41 3.52
N PRO A 74 16.15 15.74 2.59
CA PRO A 74 14.73 16.01 2.38
C PRO A 74 13.96 15.94 3.70
N SER A 75 13.13 16.95 3.96
CA SER A 75 12.42 17.12 5.22
C SER A 75 10.95 17.46 4.99
N LEU A 76 10.11 17.07 5.93
CA LEU A 76 8.70 17.43 6.01
C LEU A 76 8.46 18.30 7.24
N LYS A 77 7.71 19.38 7.07
CA LYS A 77 7.21 20.18 8.20
C LYS A 77 5.99 19.48 8.78
N VAL A 78 6.17 18.83 9.92
CA VAL A 78 5.08 18.10 10.59
C VAL A 78 4.33 19.00 11.56
N SER A 79 3.01 19.02 11.41
CA SER A 79 2.08 19.66 12.34
C SER A 79 0.66 19.18 12.09
N ASP A 80 -0.25 19.58 12.98
CA ASP A 80 -1.68 19.27 12.84
C ASP A 80 -2.30 19.99 11.61
N GLN A 81 -1.59 20.98 11.03
CA GLN A 81 -2.00 21.68 9.79
C GLN A 81 -1.87 20.81 8.53
N LEU A 82 -1.22 19.65 8.62
CA LEU A 82 -1.17 18.69 7.50
C LEU A 82 -2.55 18.07 7.22
N ALA A 83 -3.40 17.98 8.25
CA ALA A 83 -4.73 17.40 8.14
C ALA A 83 -5.65 18.24 7.23
N GLY A 84 -6.32 17.58 6.28
CA GLY A 84 -7.20 18.22 5.29
C GLY A 84 -6.49 18.89 4.13
N ARG A 85 -5.21 18.59 3.92
CA ARG A 85 -4.37 19.24 2.91
C ARG A 85 -3.82 18.25 1.90
N PHE A 86 -3.49 18.80 0.74
CA PHE A 86 -2.93 18.07 -0.40
C PHE A 86 -1.55 18.63 -0.71
N PHE A 87 -0.58 17.74 -0.85
CA PHE A 87 0.84 18.06 -1.04
C PHE A 87 1.41 17.36 -2.26
N ASN A 88 2.48 17.91 -2.83
CA ASN A 88 3.30 17.21 -3.82
C ASN A 88 4.36 16.31 -3.15
N ALA A 89 5.20 15.66 -3.95
CA ALA A 89 6.29 14.80 -3.50
C ALA A 89 7.33 15.49 -2.59
N TYR A 90 7.41 16.82 -2.62
CA TYR A 90 8.31 17.63 -1.79
C TYR A 90 7.64 18.15 -0.50
N GLY A 91 6.38 17.81 -0.25
CA GLY A 91 5.62 18.32 0.90
C GLY A 91 5.12 19.76 0.72
N ASN A 92 5.16 20.31 -0.50
CA ASN A 92 4.60 21.63 -0.79
C ASN A 92 3.10 21.51 -1.10
N PRO A 93 2.26 22.43 -0.61
CA PRO A 93 0.82 22.36 -0.80
C PRO A 93 0.43 22.59 -2.27
N ILE A 94 -0.43 21.72 -2.80
CA ILE A 94 -0.99 21.79 -4.17
C ILE A 94 -2.46 22.20 -4.18
N ASP A 95 -3.05 22.40 -3.01
CA ASP A 95 -4.43 22.88 -2.84
C ASP A 95 -4.55 24.41 -2.86
N GLY A 96 -3.45 25.14 -3.06
CA GLY A 96 -3.41 26.61 -3.06
C GLY A 96 -3.46 27.24 -1.66
N GLY A 97 -3.45 26.43 -0.59
CA GLY A 97 -3.37 26.92 0.78
C GLY A 97 -1.94 27.29 1.21
N PRO A 98 -1.77 27.88 2.40
CA PRO A 98 -0.46 28.27 2.90
C PRO A 98 0.44 27.04 3.18
N ILE A 99 1.75 27.27 3.16
CA ILE A 99 2.76 26.28 3.56
C ILE A 99 2.56 25.99 5.06
N PRO A 100 2.44 24.71 5.47
CA PRO A 100 2.32 24.36 6.87
C PRO A 100 3.50 24.86 7.70
N GLU A 101 3.20 25.39 8.88
CA GLU A 101 4.18 25.64 9.92
C GLU A 101 4.31 24.40 10.80
N GLY A 102 5.51 24.10 11.29
CA GLY A 102 5.73 22.88 12.07
C GLY A 102 7.19 22.58 12.34
N GLU A 103 7.40 21.47 13.04
CA GLU A 103 8.73 20.89 13.27
C GLU A 103 9.26 20.33 11.95
N GLU A 104 10.51 20.66 11.58
CA GLU A 104 11.15 20.11 10.39
C GLU A 104 11.71 18.72 10.73
N ARG A 105 11.15 17.65 10.13
CA ARG A 105 11.62 16.28 10.30
C ARG A 105 12.21 15.71 9.02
N GLN A 106 13.34 15.04 9.14
CA GLN A 106 13.94 14.32 8.01
C GLN A 106 13.07 13.13 7.64
N ILE A 107 12.87 12.94 6.34
CA ILE A 107 12.15 11.77 5.82
C ILE A 107 13.10 10.56 5.73
N GLY A 108 12.54 9.37 5.53
CA GLY A 108 13.35 8.15 5.41
C GLY A 108 14.01 7.74 6.74
N GLY A 109 13.45 8.17 7.88
CA GLY A 109 13.94 7.80 9.21
C GLY A 109 13.95 6.28 9.44
N PRO A 110 14.72 5.80 10.43
CA PRO A 110 14.91 4.36 10.67
C PRO A 110 13.60 3.66 11.00
N SER A 111 13.52 2.36 10.68
CA SER A 111 12.36 1.53 11.03
C SER A 111 12.17 1.39 12.55
N VAL A 112 10.94 1.07 12.95
CA VAL A 112 10.56 0.94 14.37
C VAL A 112 11.37 -0.15 15.07
N ASN A 113 11.96 0.18 16.22
CA ASN A 113 12.70 -0.77 17.06
C ASN A 113 11.78 -1.96 17.47
N PRO A 114 12.18 -3.22 17.20
CA PRO A 114 11.37 -4.40 17.50
C PRO A 114 10.89 -4.50 18.96
N VAL A 115 11.71 -4.09 19.94
CA VAL A 115 11.35 -4.16 21.37
C VAL A 115 10.24 -3.17 21.73
N ARG A 116 10.11 -2.09 20.95
CA ARG A 116 9.05 -1.08 21.11
C ARG A 116 7.80 -1.42 20.29
N ARG A 117 7.69 -2.63 19.72
CA ARG A 117 6.49 -3.07 19.00
C ARG A 117 5.55 -3.81 19.95
N LYS A 118 4.26 -3.55 19.83
CA LYS A 118 3.19 -4.32 20.47
C LYS A 118 2.55 -5.23 19.44
N GLN A 119 2.09 -6.40 19.88
CA GLN A 119 1.37 -7.29 18.98
C GLN A 119 0.04 -6.66 18.53
N PRO A 120 -0.25 -6.63 17.21
CA PRO A 120 -1.55 -6.27 16.66
C PRO A 120 -2.70 -7.05 17.31
N SER A 121 -3.79 -6.39 17.67
CA SER A 121 -4.93 -7.06 18.34
C SER A 121 -6.30 -6.44 18.07
N GLU A 122 -6.39 -5.35 17.32
CA GLU A 122 -7.66 -4.69 17.01
C GLU A 122 -8.08 -4.96 15.57
N LEU A 123 -9.38 -5.22 15.40
CA LEU A 123 -10.02 -5.47 14.11
C LEU A 123 -10.19 -4.15 13.35
N ILE A 124 -9.78 -4.13 12.08
CA ILE A 124 -10.20 -3.10 11.12
C ILE A 124 -11.33 -3.69 10.27
N ALA A 125 -12.56 -3.27 10.54
CA ALA A 125 -13.71 -3.64 9.73
C ALA A 125 -13.67 -2.82 8.43
N THR A 126 -13.48 -3.51 7.31
CA THR A 126 -13.49 -2.88 5.98
C THR A 126 -14.90 -2.75 5.43
N GLY A 127 -15.82 -3.59 5.91
CA GLY A 127 -17.18 -3.75 5.41
C GLY A 127 -17.24 -4.30 3.98
N ILE A 128 -16.13 -4.83 3.46
CA ILE A 128 -16.10 -5.68 2.28
C ILE A 128 -16.05 -7.11 2.80
N SER A 129 -17.14 -7.85 2.65
CA SER A 129 -17.29 -9.18 3.26
C SER A 129 -16.19 -10.15 2.82
N GLY A 130 -15.73 -10.07 1.57
CA GLY A 130 -14.65 -10.90 1.05
C GLY A 130 -13.33 -10.72 1.81
N ILE A 131 -13.05 -9.49 2.27
CA ILE A 131 -11.89 -9.17 3.11
C ILE A 131 -12.19 -9.56 4.56
N ASP A 132 -13.29 -9.07 5.13
CA ASP A 132 -13.57 -9.22 6.55
C ASP A 132 -13.79 -10.68 6.98
N LEU A 133 -14.38 -11.53 6.12
CA LEU A 133 -14.60 -12.96 6.37
C LEU A 133 -13.33 -13.80 6.17
N ASN A 134 -12.64 -13.63 5.04
CA ASN A 134 -11.55 -14.54 4.65
C ASN A 134 -10.17 -14.05 5.07
N ASN A 135 -9.97 -12.74 5.06
CA ASN A 135 -8.66 -12.09 5.15
C ASN A 135 -8.72 -10.86 6.06
N THR A 136 -9.35 -11.03 7.23
CA THR A 136 -9.59 -9.96 8.19
C THR A 136 -8.34 -9.13 8.47
N LEU A 137 -8.49 -7.80 8.48
CA LEU A 137 -7.42 -6.84 8.71
C LEU A 137 -7.26 -6.49 10.19
N VAL A 138 -6.01 -6.21 10.58
CA VAL A 138 -5.64 -5.87 11.96
C VAL A 138 -4.88 -4.55 12.02
N THR A 139 -5.03 -3.77 13.10
CA THR A 139 -4.26 -2.53 13.29
C THR A 139 -2.76 -2.79 13.39
N GLY A 140 -1.95 -1.95 12.73
CA GLY A 140 -0.50 -2.12 12.68
C GLY A 140 -0.04 -3.16 11.65
N GLN A 141 -0.96 -3.76 10.89
CA GLN A 141 -0.65 -4.69 9.81
C GLN A 141 -0.15 -3.97 8.56
N LYS A 142 0.70 -4.66 7.80
CA LYS A 142 1.08 -4.29 6.43
C LYS A 142 0.50 -5.29 5.44
N ILE A 143 -0.43 -4.84 4.60
CA ILE A 143 -1.09 -5.70 3.62
C ILE A 143 -1.24 -5.00 2.25
N PRO A 144 -0.74 -5.59 1.16
CA PRO A 144 -0.90 -5.07 -0.18
C PRO A 144 -2.15 -5.64 -0.85
N PHE A 145 -2.73 -4.87 -1.77
CA PHE A 145 -3.62 -5.33 -2.82
C PHE A 145 -2.81 -5.65 -4.08
N PHE A 146 -2.98 -6.87 -4.59
CA PHE A 146 -2.48 -7.29 -5.88
C PHE A 146 -3.64 -7.31 -6.86
N ALA A 147 -3.54 -6.50 -7.90
CA ALA A 147 -4.62 -6.28 -8.84
C ALA A 147 -4.06 -6.00 -10.23
N ASP A 148 -4.78 -6.40 -11.28
CA ASP A 148 -4.47 -5.93 -12.63
C ASP A 148 -4.90 -4.45 -12.80
N PRO A 149 -4.28 -3.69 -13.72
CA PRO A 149 -4.57 -2.26 -13.91
C PRO A 149 -6.02 -1.92 -14.25
N ASP A 150 -6.79 -2.88 -14.78
CA ASP A 150 -8.20 -2.73 -15.14
C ASP A 150 -9.15 -2.95 -13.95
N GLN A 151 -8.64 -3.45 -12.82
CA GLN A 151 -9.44 -3.73 -11.63
C GLN A 151 -9.67 -2.46 -10.80
N PRO A 152 -10.83 -2.34 -10.12
CA PRO A 152 -11.22 -1.16 -9.35
C PRO A 152 -10.54 -1.06 -7.97
N PHE A 153 -9.22 -1.21 -7.91
CA PHE A 153 -8.47 -1.19 -6.64
C PHE A 153 -8.51 0.19 -5.95
N ASN A 154 -8.59 1.28 -6.72
CA ASN A 154 -8.72 2.63 -6.17
C ASN A 154 -10.06 2.83 -5.44
N GLN A 155 -11.16 2.32 -6.03
CA GLN A 155 -12.47 2.37 -5.38
C GLN A 155 -12.50 1.51 -4.11
N VAL A 156 -11.89 0.33 -4.15
CA VAL A 156 -11.76 -0.56 -2.98
C VAL A 156 -10.97 0.13 -1.87
N MET A 157 -9.80 0.70 -2.17
CA MET A 157 -8.99 1.42 -1.18
C MET A 157 -9.72 2.60 -0.56
N ALA A 158 -10.37 3.43 -1.37
CA ALA A 158 -11.14 4.57 -0.87
C ALA A 158 -12.26 4.11 0.07
N THR A 159 -12.96 3.02 -0.28
CA THR A 159 -14.01 2.43 0.56
C THR A 159 -13.46 1.92 1.88
N VAL A 160 -12.34 1.20 1.85
CA VAL A 160 -11.65 0.71 3.06
C VAL A 160 -11.23 1.89 3.94
N ALA A 161 -10.63 2.93 3.37
CA ALA A 161 -10.20 4.11 4.12
C ALA A 161 -11.35 4.84 4.80
N LEU A 162 -12.47 5.06 4.09
CA LEU A 162 -13.61 5.77 4.65
C LEU A 162 -14.27 5.03 5.82
N ARG A 163 -14.21 3.69 5.79
CA ARG A 163 -14.83 2.81 6.80
C ARG A 163 -13.90 2.45 7.94
N ALA A 164 -12.59 2.46 7.70
CA ALA A 164 -11.61 2.26 8.74
C ALA A 164 -11.83 3.31 9.84
N LYS A 165 -11.90 2.84 11.09
CA LYS A 165 -11.96 3.69 12.28
C LYS A 165 -10.56 4.18 12.64
N ALA A 166 -9.94 4.88 11.68
CA ALA A 166 -8.65 5.54 11.83
C ALA A 166 -8.87 7.03 12.11
N ASP A 167 -8.02 7.60 12.97
CA ASP A 167 -8.01 9.02 13.32
C ASP A 167 -7.45 9.85 12.17
N LYS A 168 -6.47 9.31 11.44
CA LYS A 168 -5.87 9.90 10.23
C LYS A 168 -5.75 8.88 9.11
N ILE A 169 -5.99 9.35 7.89
CA ILE A 169 -5.83 8.60 6.64
C ILE A 169 -4.82 9.36 5.79
N ILE A 170 -3.73 8.70 5.42
CA ILE A 170 -2.67 9.31 4.63
C ILE A 170 -2.57 8.56 3.30
N LEU A 171 -2.76 9.24 2.17
CA LEU A 171 -2.62 8.66 0.84
C LEU A 171 -1.31 9.15 0.20
N GLY A 172 -0.44 8.22 -0.18
CA GLY A 172 0.71 8.45 -1.04
C GLY A 172 0.43 7.98 -2.46
N GLY A 173 0.12 8.91 -3.35
CA GLY A 173 -0.08 8.69 -4.79
C GLY A 173 1.24 8.77 -5.56
N MET A 174 1.63 7.70 -6.24
CA MET A 174 2.87 7.59 -7.02
C MET A 174 2.53 7.27 -8.47
N GLY A 175 2.78 8.22 -9.38
CA GLY A 175 2.45 8.04 -10.79
C GLY A 175 0.95 7.90 -11.06
N MET A 176 0.10 8.51 -10.22
CA MET A 176 -1.35 8.43 -10.41
C MET A 176 -1.81 9.26 -11.60
N THR A 177 -2.85 8.80 -12.29
CA THR A 177 -3.49 9.62 -13.32
C THR A 177 -4.21 10.81 -12.67
N ASN A 178 -4.38 11.91 -13.43
CA ASN A 178 -5.14 13.06 -12.95
C ASN A 178 -6.61 12.68 -12.63
N ASP A 179 -7.18 11.72 -13.35
CA ASP A 179 -8.53 11.22 -13.10
C ASP A 179 -8.64 10.47 -11.77
N ASP A 180 -7.66 9.60 -11.46
CA ASP A 180 -7.60 8.90 -10.16
C ASP A 180 -7.42 9.89 -9.00
N TYR A 181 -6.56 10.90 -9.18
CA TYR A 181 -6.40 11.95 -8.20
C TYR A 181 -7.71 12.71 -7.92
N LEU A 182 -8.41 13.13 -8.98
CA LEU A 182 -9.70 13.80 -8.86
C LEU A 182 -10.75 12.90 -8.23
N TYR A 183 -10.73 11.59 -8.53
CA TYR A 183 -11.59 10.61 -7.89
C TYR A 183 -11.38 10.60 -6.36
N TYR A 184 -10.15 10.44 -5.87
CA TYR A 184 -9.87 10.48 -4.43
C TYR A 184 -10.29 11.81 -3.79
N LYS A 185 -9.93 12.92 -4.43
CA LYS A 185 -10.29 14.26 -3.95
C LYS A 185 -11.81 14.40 -3.78
N ASN A 186 -12.58 13.96 -4.77
CA ASN A 186 -14.04 14.05 -4.75
C ASN A 186 -14.65 13.11 -3.70
N VAL A 187 -14.21 11.84 -3.66
CA VAL A 187 -14.72 10.84 -2.70
C VAL A 187 -14.49 11.28 -1.26
N PHE A 188 -13.28 11.77 -0.96
CA PHE A 188 -12.90 12.22 0.37
C PHE A 188 -13.58 13.52 0.79
N SER A 189 -13.75 14.47 -0.14
CA SER A 189 -14.49 15.71 0.11
C SER A 189 -15.97 15.43 0.38
N ASN A 190 -16.60 14.55 -0.42
CA ASN A 190 -18.02 14.23 -0.28
C ASN A 190 -18.34 13.44 0.99
N ALA A 191 -17.38 12.66 1.49
CA ALA A 191 -17.54 11.90 2.72
C ALA A 191 -17.43 12.75 4.00
N GLY A 192 -17.18 14.06 3.89
CA GLY A 192 -17.00 14.94 5.04
C GLY A 192 -15.79 14.56 5.91
N ALA A 193 -14.81 13.86 5.31
CA ALA A 193 -13.67 13.24 5.98
C ALA A 193 -12.36 14.02 5.79
N LEU A 194 -12.43 15.24 5.23
CA LEU A 194 -11.24 16.00 4.86
C LEU A 194 -10.34 16.27 6.08
N ASP A 195 -10.91 16.58 7.24
CA ASP A 195 -10.21 16.84 8.49
C ASP A 195 -9.34 15.68 9.02
N ARG A 196 -9.55 14.46 8.51
CA ARG A 196 -8.71 13.29 8.81
C ARG A 196 -7.79 12.88 7.67
N ILE A 197 -7.82 13.55 6.52
CA ILE A 197 -7.14 13.09 5.29
C ILE A 197 -5.92 13.95 4.97
N ILE A 198 -4.82 13.29 4.63
CA ILE A 198 -3.58 13.91 4.19
C ILE A 198 -3.17 13.23 2.89
N ILE A 199 -2.91 13.98 1.83
CA ILE A 199 -2.55 13.38 0.55
C ILE A 199 -1.21 13.93 0.08
N PHE A 200 -0.28 13.02 -0.24
CA PHE A 200 0.95 13.31 -0.98
C PHE A 200 0.79 12.73 -2.37
N MET A 201 0.85 13.58 -3.40
CA MET A 201 0.60 13.19 -4.78
C MET A 201 1.82 13.42 -5.66
N ASN A 202 2.07 12.43 -6.50
CA ASN A 202 2.86 12.53 -7.72
C ASN A 202 2.01 11.95 -8.84
N THR A 203 1.80 12.75 -9.89
CA THR A 203 1.01 12.40 -11.06
C THR A 203 1.88 11.79 -12.16
N THR A 204 1.25 11.28 -13.22
CA THR A 204 1.97 10.78 -14.41
C THR A 204 2.77 11.85 -15.15
N GLU A 205 2.43 13.13 -14.97
CA GLU A 205 3.12 14.27 -15.61
C GLU A 205 4.40 14.66 -14.86
N ASP A 206 4.47 14.32 -13.57
CA ASP A 206 5.58 14.67 -12.70
C ASP A 206 6.81 13.76 -12.96
N PRO A 207 8.04 14.23 -12.71
CA PRO A 207 9.25 13.45 -12.86
C PRO A 207 9.21 12.13 -12.07
N ALA A 208 9.67 11.04 -12.69
CA ALA A 208 9.61 9.71 -12.07
C ALA A 208 10.42 9.63 -10.76
N VAL A 209 11.50 10.40 -10.63
CA VAL A 209 12.35 10.37 -9.43
C VAL A 209 11.64 10.92 -8.19
N GLU A 210 10.70 11.86 -8.38
CA GLU A 210 9.90 12.41 -7.28
C GLU A 210 9.02 11.35 -6.60
N ARG A 211 8.64 10.29 -7.32
CA ARG A 211 7.87 9.16 -6.78
C ARG A 211 8.59 8.48 -5.62
N LEU A 212 9.92 8.52 -5.61
CA LEU A 212 10.72 7.90 -4.56
C LEU A 212 10.53 8.58 -3.19
N LEU A 213 10.20 9.88 -3.19
CA LEU A 213 10.03 10.66 -1.97
C LEU A 213 8.63 10.50 -1.35
N VAL A 214 7.62 10.15 -2.16
CA VAL A 214 6.21 10.12 -1.73
C VAL A 214 5.97 9.14 -0.57
N PRO A 215 6.43 7.86 -0.59
CA PRO A 215 6.26 6.96 0.54
C PRO A 215 6.90 7.49 1.81
N ASP A 216 8.11 8.05 1.71
CA ASP A 216 8.84 8.57 2.85
C ASP A 216 8.15 9.80 3.45
N MET A 217 7.59 10.68 2.62
CA MET A 217 6.76 11.81 3.07
C MET A 217 5.51 11.34 3.81
N ALA A 218 4.76 10.40 3.20
CA ALA A 218 3.54 9.85 3.79
C ALA A 218 3.80 9.16 5.13
N LEU A 219 4.88 8.37 5.21
CA LEU A 219 5.24 7.64 6.42
C LEU A 219 5.83 8.54 7.51
N THR A 220 6.54 9.61 7.15
CA THR A 220 7.01 10.61 8.12
C THR A 220 5.83 11.34 8.77
N ALA A 221 4.82 11.69 7.97
CA ALA A 221 3.56 12.23 8.51
C ALA A 221 2.85 11.19 9.40
N ALA A 222 2.82 9.92 8.98
CA ALA A 222 2.22 8.84 9.77
C ALA A 222 2.91 8.63 11.12
N GLU A 223 4.25 8.68 11.15
CA GLU A 223 5.04 8.57 12.37
C GLU A 223 4.76 9.72 13.35
N TYR A 224 4.61 10.96 12.86
CA TYR A 224 4.23 12.09 13.70
C TYR A 224 2.87 11.88 14.40
N PHE A 225 1.82 11.54 13.65
CA PHE A 225 0.49 11.32 14.25
C PHE A 225 0.44 10.05 15.11
N ALA A 226 1.07 8.96 14.68
CA ALA A 226 1.01 7.71 15.42
C ALA A 226 1.88 7.70 16.69
N VAL A 227 3.11 8.22 16.63
CA VAL A 227 4.07 8.14 17.74
C VAL A 227 3.92 9.31 18.69
N ASP A 228 3.76 10.54 18.18
CA ASP A 228 3.75 11.72 19.06
C ASP A 228 2.34 12.05 19.55
N LYS A 229 1.33 11.83 18.71
CA LYS A 229 -0.08 12.10 19.04
C LYS A 229 -0.83 10.85 19.51
N ASN A 230 -0.22 9.66 19.45
CA ASN A 230 -0.83 8.38 19.80
C ASN A 230 -2.11 8.06 18.99
N GLU A 231 -2.18 8.53 17.75
CA GLU A 231 -3.34 8.37 16.86
C GLU A 231 -3.25 7.08 16.02
N LYS A 232 -4.40 6.55 15.61
CA LYS A 232 -4.49 5.43 14.67
C LYS A 232 -4.44 5.96 13.25
N VAL A 233 -3.34 5.68 12.56
CA VAL A 233 -3.08 6.14 11.20
C VAL A 233 -3.23 4.96 10.22
N LEU A 234 -4.03 5.17 9.18
CA LEU A 234 -4.09 4.30 8.02
C LEU A 234 -3.36 4.96 6.86
N VAL A 235 -2.30 4.31 6.37
CA VAL A 235 -1.52 4.78 5.24
C VAL A 235 -1.90 3.95 4.01
N LEU A 236 -2.32 4.64 2.95
CA LEU A 236 -2.60 4.09 1.63
C LEU A 236 -1.43 4.43 0.70
N LEU A 237 -0.82 3.46 0.05
CA LEU A 237 0.26 3.68 -0.92
C LEU A 237 -0.15 3.14 -2.28
N SER A 238 -0.23 4.00 -3.31
CA SER A 238 -0.68 3.61 -4.64
C SER A 238 0.03 4.41 -5.73
N ASP A 239 0.79 3.84 -6.67
CA ASP A 239 1.07 2.41 -6.85
C ASP A 239 2.56 2.08 -6.62
N MET A 240 2.81 0.99 -5.90
CA MET A 240 4.16 0.51 -5.58
C MET A 240 4.90 -0.06 -6.79
N THR A 241 4.18 -0.46 -7.84
CA THR A 241 4.80 -0.81 -9.14
C THR A 241 5.42 0.44 -9.77
N SER A 242 4.69 1.57 -9.78
CA SER A 242 5.22 2.85 -10.26
C SER A 242 6.41 3.37 -9.45
N TYR A 243 6.45 3.11 -8.14
CA TYR A 243 7.61 3.38 -7.29
C TYR A 243 8.81 2.51 -7.68
N SER A 244 8.58 1.22 -7.91
CA SER A 244 9.63 0.26 -8.26
C SER A 244 10.20 0.54 -9.66
N ASP A 245 9.37 0.94 -10.62
CA ASP A 245 9.79 1.39 -11.94
C ASP A 245 10.64 2.66 -11.85
N ALA A 246 10.26 3.62 -11.01
CA ALA A 246 11.07 4.80 -10.74
C ALA A 246 12.44 4.42 -10.15
N LEU A 247 12.46 3.48 -9.20
CA LEU A 247 13.69 2.98 -8.60
C LEU A 247 14.58 2.30 -9.64
N ALA A 248 14.01 1.52 -10.55
CA ALA A 248 14.73 0.89 -11.67
C ALA A 248 15.29 1.93 -12.64
N ILE A 249 14.53 2.97 -13.01
CA ILE A 249 15.01 4.06 -13.87
C ILE A 249 16.21 4.75 -13.24
N VAL A 250 16.13 5.05 -11.94
CA VAL A 250 17.23 5.67 -11.19
C VAL A 250 18.46 4.76 -11.14
N SER A 251 18.28 3.50 -10.78
CA SER A 251 19.33 2.49 -10.74
C SER A 251 20.04 2.33 -12.09
N ASN A 252 19.27 2.20 -13.18
CA ASN A 252 19.81 2.05 -14.53
C ASN A 252 20.55 3.31 -14.99
N ARG A 253 20.07 4.49 -14.61
CA ARG A 253 20.76 5.78 -14.86
C ARG A 253 22.07 5.91 -14.10
N MET A 254 22.23 5.19 -12.99
CA MET A 254 23.47 5.10 -12.21
C MET A 254 24.43 4.01 -12.71
N ASP A 255 24.14 3.36 -13.84
CA ASP A 255 24.89 2.22 -14.37
C ASP A 255 25.04 1.07 -13.34
N GLN A 256 24.06 0.92 -12.43
CA GLN A 256 24.01 -0.23 -11.54
C GLN A 256 23.63 -1.48 -12.33
N ILE A 257 24.18 -2.64 -11.92
CA ILE A 257 23.88 -3.91 -12.57
C ILE A 257 22.43 -4.30 -12.23
N PRO A 258 21.54 -4.43 -13.22
CA PRO A 258 20.17 -4.87 -12.99
C PRO A 258 20.14 -6.32 -12.51
N SER A 259 19.13 -6.65 -11.71
CA SER A 259 18.86 -7.99 -11.21
C SER A 259 17.68 -8.62 -11.97
N LYS A 260 16.90 -9.47 -11.29
CA LYS A 260 15.68 -10.09 -11.81
C LYS A 260 14.73 -9.02 -12.38
N ASP A 261 14.13 -9.31 -13.53
CA ASP A 261 13.15 -8.45 -14.23
C ASP A 261 13.60 -7.00 -14.47
N SER A 262 14.91 -6.77 -14.64
CA SER A 262 15.52 -5.43 -14.80
C SER A 262 15.35 -4.50 -13.58
N MET A 263 15.00 -5.05 -12.42
CA MET A 263 14.88 -4.32 -11.16
C MET A 263 16.23 -4.18 -10.44
N PRO A 264 16.41 -3.16 -9.60
CA PRO A 264 17.64 -3.01 -8.82
C PRO A 264 17.84 -4.16 -7.84
N GLY A 265 19.09 -4.54 -7.59
CA GLY A 265 19.43 -5.57 -6.59
C GLY A 265 19.03 -5.18 -5.15
N SER A 266 18.80 -3.88 -4.89
CA SER A 266 18.36 -3.36 -3.60
C SER A 266 16.85 -3.37 -3.38
N LEU A 267 16.04 -3.74 -4.40
CA LEU A 267 14.57 -3.62 -4.38
C LEU A 267 13.94 -4.15 -3.08
N TYR A 268 14.35 -5.34 -2.61
CA TYR A 268 13.88 -5.91 -1.35
C TYR A 268 14.10 -4.96 -0.16
N SER A 269 15.30 -4.40 -0.04
CA SER A 269 15.68 -3.55 1.09
C SER A 269 14.96 -2.22 1.04
N ASP A 270 14.75 -1.66 -0.15
CA ASP A 270 14.07 -0.38 -0.32
C ASP A 270 12.56 -0.50 -0.03
N LEU A 271 11.91 -1.57 -0.50
CA LEU A 271 10.53 -1.89 -0.11
C LEU A 271 10.41 -2.19 1.39
N ALA A 272 11.39 -2.89 1.98
CA ALA A 272 11.37 -3.23 3.40
C ALA A 272 11.42 -1.98 4.29
N LYS A 273 12.23 -0.97 3.93
CA LYS A 273 12.29 0.31 4.67
C LYS A 273 10.92 0.97 4.78
N ILE A 274 10.10 0.88 3.72
CA ILE A 274 8.75 1.45 3.66
C ILE A 274 7.78 0.60 4.49
N TYR A 275 7.67 -0.69 4.18
CA TYR A 275 6.66 -1.56 4.79
C TYR A 275 6.92 -1.81 6.30
N GLU A 276 8.17 -1.89 6.75
CA GLU A 276 8.51 -2.14 8.16
C GLU A 276 8.29 -0.95 9.10
N LYS A 277 7.79 0.18 8.57
CA LYS A 277 7.25 1.28 9.40
C LYS A 277 5.86 0.97 9.96
N ALA A 278 5.11 0.01 9.38
CA ALA A 278 3.85 -0.44 9.94
C ALA A 278 4.08 -1.10 11.31
N ALA A 279 3.44 -0.57 12.35
CA ALA A 279 3.56 -1.09 13.70
C ALA A 279 2.41 -0.64 14.60
N GLN A 280 2.16 -1.41 15.65
CA GLN A 280 1.37 -1.00 16.80
C GLN A 280 2.32 -0.60 17.93
N PHE A 281 2.11 0.57 18.55
CA PHE A 281 2.97 1.05 19.62
C PHE A 281 2.40 0.74 21.02
N PRO A 282 3.25 0.52 22.04
CA PRO A 282 2.83 0.29 23.43
C PRO A 282 2.11 1.47 24.06
N ASP A 283 2.58 2.69 23.75
CA ASP A 283 2.14 3.94 24.38
C ASP A 283 0.78 4.44 23.84
N GLY A 284 0.30 3.84 22.74
CA GLY A 284 -0.89 4.27 22.00
C GLY A 284 -0.53 4.53 20.54
N GLY A 285 -1.55 4.60 19.67
CA GLY A 285 -1.35 4.81 18.23
C GLY A 285 -0.88 3.57 17.45
N SER A 286 -1.07 3.63 16.13
CA SER A 286 -0.71 2.55 15.21
C SER A 286 -0.54 3.07 13.79
N ILE A 287 0.39 2.50 13.04
CA ILE A 287 0.53 2.73 11.60
C ILE A 287 0.13 1.45 10.89
N THR A 288 -1.00 1.47 10.18
CA THR A 288 -1.42 0.37 9.31
C THR A 288 -1.13 0.77 7.87
N ILE A 289 -0.45 -0.08 7.11
CA ILE A 289 -0.13 0.20 5.70
C ILE A 289 -0.96 -0.71 4.80
N ILE A 290 -1.72 -0.09 3.91
CA ILE A 290 -2.37 -0.74 2.79
C ILE A 290 -1.74 -0.22 1.50
N ALA A 291 -1.05 -1.07 0.78
CA ALA A 291 -0.45 -0.70 -0.50
C ALA A 291 -1.22 -1.31 -1.66
N VAL A 292 -1.05 -0.76 -2.85
CA VAL A 292 -1.40 -1.43 -4.11
C VAL A 292 -0.12 -1.76 -4.85
N THR A 293 -0.11 -2.94 -5.47
CA THR A 293 0.90 -3.35 -6.45
C THR A 293 0.13 -3.85 -7.66
N THR A 294 0.20 -3.09 -8.75
CA THR A 294 -0.39 -3.54 -10.02
C THR A 294 0.43 -4.68 -10.62
N LEU A 295 -0.26 -5.66 -11.19
CA LEU A 295 0.34 -6.83 -11.82
C LEU A 295 0.37 -6.68 -13.34
N SER A 296 1.38 -7.29 -13.96
CA SER A 296 1.46 -7.41 -15.42
C SER A 296 0.78 -8.71 -15.86
N GLY A 297 -0.51 -8.66 -16.16
CA GLY A 297 -1.28 -9.82 -16.63
C GLY A 297 -1.44 -10.92 -15.57
N GLY A 298 -1.64 -10.52 -14.31
CA GLY A 298 -1.83 -11.44 -13.18
C GLY A 298 -0.58 -12.20 -12.74
N ASP A 299 0.61 -11.85 -13.25
CA ASP A 299 1.86 -12.50 -12.87
C ASP A 299 2.34 -12.05 -11.48
N ILE A 300 2.19 -12.96 -10.51
CA ILE A 300 2.66 -12.77 -9.13
C ILE A 300 4.14 -13.12 -8.93
N THR A 301 4.80 -13.69 -9.94
CA THR A 301 6.20 -14.14 -9.86
C THR A 301 7.20 -13.06 -10.25
N HIS A 302 6.71 -11.94 -10.80
CA HIS A 302 7.49 -10.75 -11.09
C HIS A 302 8.16 -10.21 -9.82
N ALA A 303 9.35 -9.61 -9.96
CA ALA A 303 10.17 -9.16 -8.83
C ALA A 303 9.43 -8.26 -7.82
N VAL A 304 8.54 -7.36 -8.28
CA VAL A 304 7.83 -6.42 -7.39
C VAL A 304 6.81 -7.11 -6.46
N PRO A 305 5.79 -7.85 -6.97
CA PRO A 305 4.85 -8.56 -6.11
C PRO A 305 5.52 -9.66 -5.29
N ASP A 306 6.54 -10.34 -5.84
CA ASP A 306 7.30 -11.38 -5.14
C ASP A 306 7.98 -10.80 -3.89
N ASN A 307 8.81 -9.76 -4.04
CA ASN A 307 9.47 -9.10 -2.91
C ASN A 307 8.46 -8.50 -1.92
N THR A 308 7.38 -7.88 -2.43
CA THR A 308 6.33 -7.33 -1.57
C THR A 308 5.71 -8.42 -0.70
N GLY A 309 5.34 -9.58 -1.26
CA GLY A 309 4.76 -10.70 -0.53
C GLY A 309 5.70 -11.38 0.47
N TYR A 310 7.03 -11.29 0.27
CA TYR A 310 8.01 -11.73 1.27
C TYR A 310 8.07 -10.82 2.49
N ILE A 311 7.84 -9.51 2.30
CA ILE A 311 7.94 -8.50 3.36
C ILE A 311 6.62 -8.36 4.11
N THR A 312 5.48 -8.35 3.41
CA THR A 312 4.17 -8.09 4.00
C THR A 312 3.55 -9.30 4.67
N GLU A 313 2.52 -9.08 5.48
CA GLU A 313 1.87 -10.12 6.30
C GLU A 313 0.72 -10.81 5.55
N GLY A 314 0.95 -11.09 4.27
CA GLY A 314 -0.04 -11.58 3.32
C GLY A 314 -0.31 -10.57 2.20
N GLN A 315 -1.43 -10.76 1.49
CA GLN A 315 -1.85 -10.00 0.32
C GLN A 315 -3.34 -10.19 0.05
N LEU A 316 -3.99 -9.22 -0.59
CA LEU A 316 -5.36 -9.31 -1.08
C LEU A 316 -5.34 -9.30 -2.60
N PHE A 317 -5.81 -10.36 -3.24
CA PHE A 317 -5.80 -10.50 -4.69
C PHE A 317 -7.18 -10.16 -5.25
N LEU A 318 -7.26 -9.12 -6.08
CA LEU A 318 -8.47 -8.76 -6.80
C LEU A 318 -8.47 -9.42 -8.18
N ARG A 319 -9.58 -10.06 -8.54
CA ARG A 319 -9.77 -10.59 -9.89
C ARG A 319 -11.21 -10.45 -10.35
N HIS A 320 -11.37 -10.37 -11.66
CA HIS A 320 -12.67 -10.52 -12.29
C HIS A 320 -13.13 -11.99 -12.24
N ASP A 321 -14.31 -12.25 -11.66
CA ASP A 321 -14.96 -13.57 -11.69
C ASP A 321 -15.88 -13.66 -12.91
N THR A 322 -15.52 -14.52 -13.86
CA THR A 322 -16.27 -14.74 -15.11
C THR A 322 -17.65 -15.36 -14.90
N THR A 323 -17.91 -16.01 -13.77
CA THR A 323 -19.18 -16.70 -13.49
C THR A 323 -20.28 -15.71 -13.14
N ILE A 324 -19.94 -14.67 -12.38
CA ILE A 324 -20.87 -13.64 -11.91
C ILE A 324 -20.69 -12.29 -12.61
N GLY A 325 -19.60 -12.11 -13.39
CA GLY A 325 -19.31 -10.87 -14.10
C GLY A 325 -18.96 -9.71 -13.17
N LYS A 326 -18.42 -9.99 -11.97
CA LYS A 326 -18.03 -9.00 -10.97
C LYS A 326 -16.59 -9.20 -10.53
N VAL A 327 -16.00 -8.15 -9.96
CA VAL A 327 -14.69 -8.23 -9.31
C VAL A 327 -14.85 -8.78 -7.90
N ILE A 328 -14.04 -9.77 -7.55
CA ILE A 328 -14.04 -10.42 -6.25
C ILE A 328 -12.67 -10.34 -5.59
N VAL A 329 -12.65 -10.48 -4.27
CA VAL A 329 -11.44 -10.80 -3.52
C VAL A 329 -11.21 -12.31 -3.59
N ASP A 330 -10.15 -12.75 -4.27
CA ASP A 330 -9.88 -14.17 -4.47
C ASP A 330 -9.50 -14.85 -3.14
N PRO A 331 -10.28 -15.82 -2.63
CA PRO A 331 -10.02 -16.44 -1.33
C PRO A 331 -8.83 -17.41 -1.34
N PHE A 332 -8.35 -17.88 -2.50
CA PHE A 332 -7.22 -18.80 -2.60
C PHE A 332 -5.89 -18.08 -2.70
N ARG A 333 -5.84 -16.98 -3.46
CA ARG A 333 -4.63 -16.18 -3.65
C ARG A 333 -4.43 -15.12 -2.57
N SER A 334 -5.51 -14.72 -1.90
CA SER A 334 -5.45 -13.79 -0.78
C SER A 334 -5.13 -14.49 0.53
N LEU A 335 -4.35 -13.83 1.38
CA LEU A 335 -4.00 -14.30 2.71
C LEU A 335 -3.83 -13.10 3.64
N SER A 336 -4.39 -13.17 4.84
CA SER A 336 -3.97 -12.34 5.98
C SER A 336 -3.38 -13.24 7.05
N ARG A 337 -2.07 -13.08 7.36
CA ARG A 337 -1.37 -13.92 8.35
C ARG A 337 -1.78 -13.59 9.79
N LEU A 338 -2.27 -12.37 10.03
CA LEU A 338 -2.66 -11.89 11.37
C LEU A 338 -4.13 -12.13 11.71
N LYS A 339 -4.94 -12.66 10.79
CA LYS A 339 -6.39 -12.85 10.99
C LYS A 339 -6.76 -13.68 12.23
N GLN A 340 -5.93 -14.65 12.61
CA GLN A 340 -6.15 -15.50 13.79
C GLN A 340 -6.08 -14.73 15.13
N LEU A 341 -5.48 -13.53 15.13
CA LEU A 341 -5.41 -12.70 16.33
C LEU A 341 -6.74 -12.02 16.64
N VAL A 342 -7.58 -11.81 15.64
CA VAL A 342 -8.86 -11.10 15.76
C VAL A 342 -10.08 -12.00 15.57
N GLN A 343 -10.01 -12.98 14.67
CA GLN A 343 -11.13 -13.89 14.40
C GLN A 343 -11.47 -14.75 15.63
N GLY A 344 -12.75 -14.81 16.01
CA GLY A 344 -13.23 -15.55 17.18
C GLY A 344 -12.95 -14.89 18.53
N LYS A 345 -12.17 -13.80 18.57
CA LYS A 345 -11.85 -13.04 19.80
C LYS A 345 -12.49 -11.65 19.79
N LYS A 346 -12.33 -10.94 18.68
CA LYS A 346 -12.92 -9.62 18.40
C LYS A 346 -14.14 -9.73 17.49
N THR A 347 -14.22 -10.82 16.72
CA THR A 347 -15.40 -11.22 15.97
C THR A 347 -16.14 -12.35 16.71
N ARG A 348 -17.26 -12.83 16.15
CA ARG A 348 -18.03 -13.95 16.70
C ARG A 348 -17.20 -15.25 16.73
N GLU A 349 -17.47 -16.10 17.73
CA GLU A 349 -16.71 -17.33 18.06
C GLU A 349 -16.60 -18.34 16.91
N ASP A 350 -17.57 -18.35 15.99
CA ASP A 350 -17.70 -19.27 14.87
C ASP A 350 -16.90 -18.83 13.64
N HIS A 351 -16.48 -17.56 13.57
CA HIS A 351 -15.84 -16.96 12.40
C HIS A 351 -14.69 -17.81 11.83
N PRO A 352 -13.71 -18.31 12.62
CA PRO A 352 -12.63 -19.12 12.06
C PRO A 352 -13.11 -20.42 11.39
N GLN A 353 -14.14 -21.06 11.93
CA GLN A 353 -14.69 -22.29 11.38
C GLN A 353 -15.53 -22.04 10.14
N VAL A 354 -16.35 -20.99 10.16
CA VAL A 354 -17.16 -20.56 9.01
C VAL A 354 -16.26 -20.23 7.82
N MET A 355 -15.19 -19.44 8.05
CA MET A 355 -14.21 -19.13 7.02
C MET A 355 -13.56 -20.40 6.44
N ASN A 356 -13.03 -21.28 7.30
CA ASN A 356 -12.35 -22.50 6.85
C ASN A 356 -13.29 -23.41 6.05
N ALA A 357 -14.54 -23.55 6.50
CA ALA A 357 -15.55 -24.34 5.81
C ALA A 357 -15.91 -23.72 4.45
N ALA A 358 -16.13 -22.41 4.38
CA ALA A 358 -16.46 -21.70 3.15
C ALA A 358 -15.35 -21.83 2.09
N VAL A 359 -14.09 -21.59 2.47
CA VAL A 359 -12.95 -21.71 1.55
C VAL A 359 -12.75 -23.16 1.08
N ARG A 360 -12.93 -24.14 1.98
CA ARG A 360 -12.85 -25.57 1.60
C ARG A 360 -13.94 -25.96 0.61
N LEU A 361 -15.20 -25.59 0.88
CA LEU A 361 -16.33 -25.89 -0.02
C LEU A 361 -16.17 -25.17 -1.37
N TYR A 362 -15.59 -23.96 -1.36
CA TYR A 362 -15.22 -23.26 -2.58
C TYR A 362 -14.09 -23.98 -3.35
N ALA A 363 -13.14 -24.64 -2.66
CA ALA A 363 -12.13 -25.48 -3.30
C ALA A 363 -12.72 -26.75 -3.92
N ASP A 364 -13.69 -27.38 -3.25
CA ASP A 364 -14.43 -28.51 -3.80
C ASP A 364 -15.15 -28.12 -5.11
N ALA A 365 -15.74 -26.92 -5.14
CA ALA A 365 -16.37 -26.37 -6.34
C ALA A 365 -15.36 -26.10 -7.47
N ALA A 366 -14.15 -25.64 -7.16
CA ALA A 366 -13.09 -25.47 -8.15
C ALA A 366 -12.70 -26.82 -8.79
N ASN A 367 -12.57 -27.88 -7.98
CA ASN A 367 -12.33 -29.23 -8.47
C ASN A 367 -13.50 -29.74 -9.33
N ALA A 368 -14.74 -29.50 -8.91
CA ALA A 368 -15.94 -29.83 -9.68
C ALA A 368 -15.96 -29.12 -11.04
N ARG A 369 -15.56 -27.84 -11.08
CA ARG A 369 -15.47 -27.07 -12.33
C ARG A 369 -14.44 -27.68 -13.28
N THR A 370 -13.28 -28.09 -12.78
CA THR A 370 -12.28 -28.80 -13.59
C THR A 370 -12.80 -30.15 -14.12
N LYS A 371 -13.60 -30.89 -13.35
CA LYS A 371 -14.25 -32.11 -13.85
C LYS A 371 -15.20 -31.80 -15.01
N LEU A 372 -16.03 -30.77 -14.86
CA LEU A 372 -16.99 -30.32 -15.87
C LEU A 372 -16.28 -29.90 -17.17
N GLU A 373 -15.21 -29.09 -17.07
CA GLU A 373 -14.42 -28.64 -18.22
C GLU A 373 -13.75 -29.79 -18.98
N ASN A 374 -13.39 -30.86 -18.27
CA ASN A 374 -12.84 -32.08 -18.87
C ASN A 374 -13.93 -33.05 -19.40
N GLY A 375 -15.21 -32.70 -19.28
CA GLY A 375 -16.33 -33.51 -19.78
C GLY A 375 -16.68 -34.73 -18.91
N PHE A 376 -16.29 -34.74 -17.64
CA PHE A 376 -16.75 -35.77 -16.70
C PHE A 376 -18.15 -35.46 -16.17
N ASP A 377 -18.91 -36.52 -15.86
CA ASP A 377 -20.20 -36.39 -15.19
C ASP A 377 -20.01 -35.88 -13.76
N LEU A 378 -20.86 -34.92 -13.38
CA LEU A 378 -20.86 -34.34 -12.03
C LEU A 378 -21.76 -35.13 -11.09
N THR A 379 -21.32 -35.30 -9.85
CA THR A 379 -22.18 -35.80 -8.78
C THR A 379 -23.17 -34.72 -8.31
N ASP A 380 -24.23 -35.12 -7.61
CA ASP A 380 -25.15 -34.17 -6.95
C ASP A 380 -24.40 -33.19 -6.02
N TYR A 381 -23.40 -33.69 -5.29
CA TYR A 381 -22.55 -32.85 -4.45
C TYR A 381 -21.73 -31.84 -5.27
N ASP A 382 -21.12 -32.28 -6.38
CA ASP A 382 -20.36 -31.39 -7.26
C ASP A 382 -21.24 -30.27 -7.82
N GLN A 383 -22.49 -30.58 -8.20
CA GLN A 383 -23.44 -29.58 -8.69
C GLN A 383 -23.81 -28.56 -7.59
N ARG A 384 -24.14 -29.04 -6.38
CA ARG A 384 -24.42 -28.16 -5.23
C ARG A 384 -23.22 -27.31 -4.83
N ALA A 385 -22.00 -27.85 -4.96
CA ALA A 385 -20.78 -27.09 -4.70
C ALA A 385 -20.56 -25.97 -5.72
N LEU A 386 -20.83 -26.21 -7.00
CA LEU A 386 -20.79 -25.17 -8.03
C LEU A 386 -21.82 -24.06 -7.77
N ASP A 387 -23.05 -24.44 -7.39
CA ASP A 387 -24.11 -23.48 -7.05
C ASP A 387 -23.75 -22.68 -5.80
N PHE A 388 -23.17 -23.32 -4.78
CA PHE A 388 -22.62 -22.64 -3.61
C PHE A 388 -21.52 -21.65 -4.01
N ALA A 389 -20.58 -22.05 -4.87
CA ALA A 389 -19.48 -21.18 -5.26
C ALA A 389 -19.97 -19.93 -5.99
N LYS A 390 -21.01 -20.06 -6.82
CA LYS A 390 -21.65 -18.91 -7.48
C LYS A 390 -22.26 -17.96 -6.45
N ASP A 391 -23.10 -18.47 -5.55
CA ASP A 391 -23.73 -17.65 -4.50
C ASP A 391 -22.69 -17.05 -3.54
N TYR A 392 -21.64 -17.80 -3.20
CA TYR A 392 -20.54 -17.34 -2.35
C TYR A 392 -19.77 -16.19 -3.02
N SER A 393 -19.48 -16.31 -4.32
CA SER A 393 -18.89 -15.22 -5.09
C SER A 393 -19.80 -14.00 -5.13
N GLU A 394 -21.11 -14.18 -5.37
CA GLU A 394 -22.08 -13.09 -5.58
C GLU A 394 -22.45 -12.34 -4.29
N TYR A 395 -22.67 -13.05 -3.20
CA TYR A 395 -23.19 -12.49 -1.94
C TYR A 395 -22.13 -12.26 -0.87
N LEU A 396 -20.88 -12.71 -1.07
CA LEU A 396 -19.82 -12.55 -0.07
C LEU A 396 -18.48 -12.10 -0.65
N LEU A 397 -18.00 -12.66 -1.76
CA LEU A 397 -16.65 -12.33 -2.26
C LEU A 397 -16.59 -11.07 -3.12
N ALA A 398 -17.70 -10.68 -3.76
CA ALA A 398 -17.75 -9.51 -4.62
C ALA A 398 -17.53 -8.22 -3.84
N ILE A 399 -16.75 -7.30 -4.42
CA ILE A 399 -16.30 -6.08 -3.73
C ILE A 399 -17.43 -5.07 -3.47
N ASP A 400 -18.55 -5.19 -4.19
CA ASP A 400 -19.75 -4.35 -4.05
C ASP A 400 -20.67 -4.86 -2.93
N VAL A 401 -20.38 -6.02 -2.36
CA VAL A 401 -21.10 -6.56 -1.21
C VAL A 401 -20.63 -5.87 0.06
N ASN A 402 -21.58 -5.19 0.67
CA ASN A 402 -21.39 -4.49 1.93
C ASN A 402 -22.23 -5.14 3.03
N LEU A 403 -21.57 -5.95 3.84
CA LEU A 403 -22.18 -6.61 5.00
C LEU A 403 -21.33 -6.32 6.23
N ASP A 404 -21.98 -6.16 7.38
CA ASP A 404 -21.26 -6.10 8.63
C ASP A 404 -20.68 -7.48 9.02
N THR A 405 -19.84 -7.50 10.05
CA THR A 405 -19.15 -8.72 10.49
C THR A 405 -20.10 -9.81 10.99
N VAL A 406 -21.31 -9.49 11.45
CA VAL A 406 -22.30 -10.45 11.93
C VAL A 406 -23.19 -10.93 10.78
N GLU A 407 -23.68 -10.00 9.97
CA GLU A 407 -24.48 -10.23 8.77
C GLU A 407 -23.73 -11.10 7.76
N MET A 408 -22.44 -10.88 7.55
CA MET A 408 -21.65 -11.73 6.65
C MET A 408 -21.58 -13.18 7.15
N LEU A 409 -21.46 -13.39 8.46
CA LEU A 409 -21.41 -14.73 9.04
C LEU A 409 -22.78 -15.41 8.95
N ASP A 410 -23.85 -14.69 9.27
CA ASP A 410 -25.23 -15.17 9.12
C ASP A 410 -25.58 -15.51 7.67
N THR A 411 -25.13 -14.69 6.73
CA THR A 411 -25.28 -14.93 5.29
C THR A 411 -24.53 -16.20 4.89
N THR A 412 -23.30 -16.38 5.38
CA THR A 412 -22.51 -17.60 5.13
C THR A 412 -23.21 -18.86 5.66
N TRP A 413 -23.76 -18.81 6.88
CA TRP A 413 -24.58 -19.89 7.42
C TRP A 413 -25.84 -20.16 6.59
N GLY A 414 -26.49 -19.11 6.08
CA GLY A 414 -27.60 -19.23 5.14
C GLY A 414 -27.21 -19.98 3.87
N LEU A 415 -26.06 -19.64 3.27
CA LEU A 415 -25.54 -20.35 2.09
C LEU A 415 -25.19 -21.81 2.40
N PHE A 416 -24.62 -22.10 3.57
CA PHE A 416 -24.39 -23.48 3.99
C PHE A 416 -25.69 -24.27 4.10
N SER A 417 -26.73 -23.71 4.72
CA SER A 417 -28.03 -24.37 4.89
C SER A 417 -28.76 -24.60 3.56
N LYS A 418 -28.58 -23.69 2.60
CA LYS A 418 -29.18 -23.78 1.27
C LYS A 418 -28.58 -24.91 0.43
N HIS A 419 -27.26 -25.07 0.49
CA HIS A 419 -26.53 -25.93 -0.45
C HIS A 419 -26.02 -27.23 0.16
N PHE A 420 -25.85 -27.31 1.48
CA PHE A 420 -25.21 -28.46 2.15
C PHE A 420 -26.02 -28.96 3.33
N ARG A 421 -25.75 -30.20 3.73
CA ARG A 421 -26.25 -30.78 4.98
C ARG A 421 -25.29 -30.46 6.12
N PRO A 422 -25.78 -30.40 7.38
CA PRO A 422 -24.92 -30.12 8.54
C PRO A 422 -23.66 -30.99 8.64
N GLN A 423 -23.77 -32.27 8.24
CA GLN A 423 -22.66 -33.22 8.29
C GLN A 423 -21.60 -32.95 7.20
N GLU A 424 -21.97 -32.31 6.10
CA GLU A 424 -21.07 -32.04 4.96
C GLU A 424 -20.14 -30.85 5.25
N VAL A 425 -20.58 -29.88 6.07
CA VAL A 425 -19.81 -28.67 6.37
C VAL A 425 -18.67 -28.91 7.37
N ASN A 426 -18.69 -30.04 8.09
CA ASN A 426 -17.61 -30.51 8.96
C ASN A 426 -17.15 -29.45 10.00
N MET A 427 -18.11 -28.85 10.71
CA MET A 427 -17.86 -27.91 11.81
C MET A 427 -18.24 -28.54 13.16
N ARG A 428 -17.79 -27.94 14.26
CA ARG A 428 -18.15 -28.41 15.61
C ARG A 428 -19.67 -28.41 15.80
N MET A 429 -20.22 -29.49 16.34
CA MET A 429 -21.67 -29.65 16.52
C MET A 429 -22.29 -28.51 17.33
N GLU A 430 -21.61 -28.04 18.38
CA GLU A 430 -22.06 -26.89 19.20
C GLU A 430 -22.37 -25.64 18.36
N LEU A 431 -21.57 -25.36 17.34
CA LEU A 431 -21.79 -24.20 16.46
C LEU A 431 -22.91 -24.48 15.46
N VAL A 432 -22.97 -25.70 14.93
CA VAL A 432 -24.04 -26.11 14.01
C VAL A 432 -25.40 -26.03 14.69
N GLU A 433 -25.54 -26.56 15.91
CA GLU A 433 -26.78 -26.51 16.67
C GLU A 433 -27.21 -25.08 16.99
N ARG A 434 -26.25 -24.16 17.17
CA ARG A 434 -26.52 -22.77 17.53
C ARG A 434 -26.86 -21.88 16.34
N TYR A 435 -26.19 -22.05 15.19
CA TYR A 435 -26.24 -21.11 14.07
C TYR A 435 -26.85 -21.69 12.78
N TRP A 436 -27.05 -23.00 12.68
CA TRP A 436 -27.70 -23.61 11.52
C TRP A 436 -29.20 -23.29 11.50
N LYS A 437 -29.61 -22.39 10.60
CA LYS A 437 -31.03 -22.09 10.36
C LYS A 437 -31.63 -23.24 9.54
N LYS A 438 -32.78 -23.76 10.00
CA LYS A 438 -33.52 -24.84 9.33
C LYS A 438 -34.29 -24.33 8.12
#